data_AF-A0AAE3C4S0-F1
#
_entry.id   AF-A0AAE3C4S0-F1
#
_cell.length_a   1.000
_cell.length_b   1.000
_cell.length_c   1.000
_cell.angle_alpha   90.00
_cell.angle_beta   90.00
_cell.angle_gamma   90.00
#
_symmetry.space_group_name_H-M   'P 1'
#
loop_
_entity.id
_entity.type
_entity.pdbx_description
1 polymer ?
#
loop_
_entity_poly.entity_id
_entity_poly.type
_entity_poly.pdbx_seq_one_letter_code
_entity_poly.pdbx_strand_id
1 'polypeptide(L)'
;MAARKYHLAVGVLVFVAFAIAFYKWYLGTWTITEVNGNIFSTPRSFSSRDVVWLTISFFLSLTGSEIADFDHAITWMNHRDWLTHSAIIPSIPAVVVLAATFSSTFMQEARLALSLLLAMVPLVLAAASHLLIDLFPSVPIEELSKKGKYVELAVRMADSAIRGMILTEFGKRMSGSYLIHFWWNIKKEKGKERRTLSEKKTKTWLVINGVVLIGVALALLARYLMLELSFPITQLVSIVLGFITG
;
A
#
# COMPACT_ATOMS: atom_id res chain seq x y z
N MET A 1 2.17 -7.71 16.05
CA MET A 1 2.93 -7.14 14.92
C MET A 1 3.86 -8.17 14.33
N ALA A 2 3.80 -8.28 13.01
CA ALA A 2 4.53 -9.29 12.29
C ALA A 2 6.00 -8.91 12.17
N ALA A 3 6.83 -9.89 11.83
CA ALA A 3 8.21 -9.62 11.46
C ALA A 3 8.25 -8.98 10.07
N ARG A 4 9.20 -8.07 9.84
CA ARG A 4 9.46 -7.39 8.55
C ARG A 4 9.40 -8.30 7.33
N LYS A 5 9.92 -9.53 7.43
CA LYS A 5 9.87 -10.53 6.35
C LYS A 5 8.44 -10.83 5.87
N TYR A 6 7.45 -10.78 6.75
CA TYR A 6 6.05 -10.99 6.42
C TYR A 6 5.45 -9.75 5.77
N HIS A 7 5.83 -8.54 6.21
CA HIS A 7 5.41 -7.31 5.54
C HIS A 7 5.92 -7.28 4.10
N LEU A 8 7.22 -7.54 3.89
CA LEU A 8 7.82 -7.61 2.56
C LEU A 8 7.20 -8.73 1.70
N ALA A 9 7.00 -9.92 2.28
CA ALA A 9 6.36 -11.03 1.57
C ALA A 9 4.95 -10.67 1.12
N VAL A 10 4.16 -9.98 1.95
CA VAL A 10 2.83 -9.53 1.54
C VAL A 10 2.90 -8.40 0.52
N GLY A 11 3.88 -7.49 0.58
CA GLY A 11 4.14 -6.53 -0.50
C GLY A 11 4.34 -7.22 -1.86
N VAL A 12 5.10 -8.32 -1.89
CA VAL A 12 5.26 -9.15 -3.10
C VAL A 12 3.95 -9.81 -3.50
N LEU A 13 3.19 -10.38 -2.56
CA LEU A 13 1.90 -11.03 -2.86
C LEU A 13 0.85 -10.04 -3.40
N VAL A 14 0.79 -8.82 -2.86
CA VAL A 14 -0.07 -7.73 -3.35
C VAL A 14 0.30 -7.41 -4.79
N PHE A 15 1.59 -7.29 -5.10
CA PHE A 15 2.03 -7.06 -6.47
C PHE A 15 1.67 -8.23 -7.40
N VAL A 16 1.87 -9.48 -6.99
CA VAL A 16 1.53 -10.65 -7.80
C VAL A 16 0.03 -10.69 -8.10
N ALA A 17 -0.81 -10.46 -7.10
CA ALA A 17 -2.26 -10.38 -7.28
C ALA A 17 -2.65 -9.25 -8.24
N PHE A 18 -2.04 -8.07 -8.08
CA PHE A 18 -2.21 -6.95 -8.98
C PHE A 18 -1.77 -7.28 -10.42
N ALA A 19 -0.60 -7.87 -10.61
CA ALA A 19 -0.07 -8.22 -11.93
C ALA A 19 -0.93 -9.26 -12.64
N ILE A 20 -1.46 -10.25 -11.92
CA ILE A 20 -2.40 -11.24 -12.46
C ILE A 20 -3.71 -10.54 -12.88
N ALA A 21 -4.26 -9.67 -12.03
CA ALA A 21 -5.46 -8.92 -12.33
C ALA A 21 -5.26 -7.98 -13.53
N PHE A 22 -4.13 -7.27 -13.56
CA PHE A 22 -3.69 -6.41 -14.66
C PHE A 22 -3.62 -7.21 -15.95
N TYR A 23 -2.92 -8.35 -15.97
CA TYR A 23 -2.77 -9.17 -17.17
C TYR A 23 -4.12 -9.68 -17.68
N LYS A 24 -4.97 -10.22 -16.78
CA LYS A 24 -6.31 -10.72 -17.14
C LYS A 24 -7.21 -9.61 -17.69
N TRP A 25 -7.19 -8.43 -17.10
CA TRP A 25 -8.02 -7.30 -17.52
C TRP A 25 -7.47 -6.62 -18.77
N TYR A 26 -6.15 -6.40 -18.84
CA TYR A 26 -5.50 -5.66 -19.92
C TYR A 26 -5.41 -6.45 -21.21
N LEU A 27 -5.11 -7.75 -21.17
CA LEU A 27 -5.07 -8.59 -22.37
C LEU A 27 -6.41 -9.22 -22.72
N GLY A 28 -7.35 -9.25 -21.77
CA GLY A 28 -8.74 -9.63 -22.03
C GLY A 28 -9.56 -8.50 -22.69
N THR A 29 -9.00 -7.30 -22.85
CA THR A 29 -9.68 -6.14 -23.44
C THR A 29 -9.23 -5.86 -24.87
N TRP A 30 -10.09 -5.16 -25.60
CA TRP A 30 -9.91 -4.80 -27.00
C TRP A 30 -9.67 -3.29 -27.11
N THR A 31 -8.84 -2.87 -28.06
CA THR A 31 -8.65 -1.47 -28.42
C THR A 31 -9.30 -1.21 -29.78
N ILE A 32 -9.82 0.01 -29.96
CA ILE A 32 -10.32 0.48 -31.25
C ILE A 32 -9.18 1.15 -31.99
N THR A 33 -8.93 0.73 -33.23
CA THR A 33 -7.87 1.26 -34.08
C THR A 33 -8.47 1.68 -35.42
N GLU A 34 -8.19 2.90 -35.87
CA GLU A 34 -8.56 3.38 -37.20
C GLU A 34 -7.40 3.16 -38.16
N VAL A 35 -7.67 2.50 -39.30
CA VAL A 35 -6.70 2.33 -40.39
C VAL A 35 -7.40 2.63 -41.71
N ASN A 36 -6.93 3.67 -42.42
CA ASN A 36 -7.50 4.12 -43.69
C ASN A 36 -9.02 4.38 -43.61
N GLY A 37 -9.50 5.02 -42.54
CA GLY A 37 -10.92 5.28 -42.29
C GLY A 37 -11.72 4.07 -41.80
N ASN A 38 -11.17 2.86 -41.79
CA ASN A 38 -11.87 1.69 -41.27
C ASN A 38 -11.58 1.49 -39.79
N ILE A 39 -12.63 1.22 -39.00
CA ILE A 39 -12.54 0.99 -37.56
C ILE A 39 -12.39 -0.51 -37.30
N PHE A 40 -11.30 -0.89 -36.65
CA PHE A 40 -11.01 -2.27 -36.25
C PHE A 40 -10.99 -2.41 -34.73
N SER A 41 -11.57 -3.49 -34.23
CA SER A 41 -11.33 -3.94 -32.85
C SER A 41 -10.17 -4.92 -32.85
N THR A 42 -9.08 -4.57 -32.19
CA THR A 42 -7.89 -5.42 -32.07
C THR A 42 -7.64 -5.77 -30.60
N PRO A 43 -7.22 -7.00 -30.27
CA PRO A 43 -6.83 -7.35 -28.92
C PRO A 43 -5.72 -6.41 -28.43
N ARG A 44 -5.74 -6.00 -27.17
CA ARG A 44 -4.60 -5.27 -26.60
C ARG A 44 -3.36 -6.16 -26.63
N SER A 45 -2.28 -5.64 -27.20
CA SER A 45 -0.97 -6.28 -27.15
C SER A 45 -0.13 -5.66 -26.04
N PHE A 46 0.63 -6.50 -25.35
CA PHE A 46 1.58 -6.07 -24.33
C PHE A 46 2.71 -5.24 -24.96
N SER A 47 3.02 -4.08 -24.40
CA SER A 47 4.05 -3.16 -24.89
C SER A 47 5.22 -3.03 -23.91
N SER A 48 6.36 -2.52 -24.39
CA SER A 48 7.51 -2.23 -23.53
C SER A 48 7.19 -1.20 -22.43
N ARG A 49 6.21 -0.31 -22.65
CA ARG A 49 5.74 0.65 -21.63
C ARG A 49 5.00 -0.05 -20.49
N ASP A 50 4.28 -1.13 -20.78
CA ASP A 50 3.56 -1.90 -19.76
C ASP A 50 4.55 -2.58 -18.79
N VAL A 51 5.70 -3.04 -19.29
CA VAL A 51 6.80 -3.56 -18.46
C VAL A 51 7.31 -2.51 -17.48
N VAL A 52 7.51 -1.28 -17.96
CA VAL A 52 8.02 -0.16 -17.13
C VAL A 52 7.04 0.13 -16.00
N TRP A 53 5.74 0.24 -16.30
CA TRP A 53 4.72 0.52 -15.28
C TRP A 53 4.50 -0.62 -14.31
N LEU A 54 4.60 -1.88 -14.76
CA LEU A 54 4.59 -3.04 -13.87
C LEU A 54 5.80 -3.04 -12.93
N THR A 55 6.97 -2.67 -13.44
CA THR A 55 8.19 -2.53 -12.63
C THR A 55 8.05 -1.43 -11.58
N ILE A 56 7.53 -0.26 -11.97
CA ILE A 56 7.24 0.83 -11.05
C ILE A 56 6.24 0.36 -9.98
N SER A 57 5.17 -0.32 -10.39
CA SER A 57 4.14 -0.86 -9.49
C SER A 57 4.72 -1.87 -8.49
N PHE A 58 5.69 -2.68 -8.90
CA PHE A 58 6.42 -3.59 -8.01
C PHE A 58 7.18 -2.83 -6.93
N PHE A 59 8.01 -1.85 -7.32
CA PHE A 59 8.75 -1.03 -6.35
C PHE A 59 7.83 -0.24 -5.42
N LEU A 60 6.71 0.26 -5.94
CA LEU A 60 5.68 0.92 -5.15
C LEU A 60 5.01 -0.03 -4.16
N SER A 61 4.74 -1.28 -4.54
CA SER A 61 4.24 -2.30 -3.61
C SER A 61 5.23 -2.58 -2.47
N LEU A 62 6.53 -2.72 -2.79
CA LEU A 62 7.57 -2.89 -1.79
C LEU A 62 7.66 -1.67 -0.86
N THR A 63 7.61 -0.47 -1.44
CA THR A 63 7.62 0.80 -0.68
C THR A 63 6.43 0.86 0.26
N GLY A 64 5.22 0.56 -0.23
CA GLY A 64 4.01 0.55 0.57
C GLY A 64 4.08 -0.45 1.72
N SER A 65 4.67 -1.62 1.47
CA SER A 65 4.86 -2.65 2.51
C SER A 65 5.88 -2.28 3.58
N GLU A 66 6.73 -1.28 3.37
CA GLU A 66 7.79 -0.88 4.30
C GLU A 66 7.58 0.54 4.86
N ILE A 67 6.64 1.32 4.32
CA ILE A 67 6.51 2.74 4.62
C ILE A 67 6.23 3.03 6.09
N ALA A 68 5.50 2.14 6.77
CA ALA A 68 5.19 2.27 8.19
C ALA A 68 6.42 2.00 9.07
N ASP A 69 7.39 1.23 8.59
CA ASP A 69 8.66 0.93 9.27
C ASP A 69 9.78 1.96 8.93
N PHE A 70 9.52 3.00 8.12
CA PHE A 70 10.51 4.06 7.92
C PHE A 70 10.85 4.84 9.19
N ASP A 71 10.03 4.73 10.24
CA ASP A 71 10.35 5.27 11.56
C ASP A 71 11.60 4.65 12.20
N HIS A 72 12.07 3.48 11.75
CA HIS A 72 13.38 2.93 12.15
C HIS A 72 14.56 3.69 11.55
N ALA A 73 14.38 4.27 10.37
CA ALA A 73 15.45 4.97 9.65
C ALA A 73 15.55 6.45 10.05
N ILE A 74 14.52 7.00 10.67
CA ILE A 74 14.40 8.44 10.96
C ILE A 74 14.69 8.68 12.45
N THR A 75 15.83 9.31 12.74
CA THR A 75 16.36 9.49 14.11
C THR A 75 15.46 10.29 15.07
N TRP A 76 14.52 11.07 14.58
CA TRP A 76 13.58 11.86 15.38
C TRP A 76 12.18 11.24 15.49
N MET A 77 11.91 10.18 14.72
CA MET A 77 10.73 9.34 14.88
C MET A 77 11.14 8.12 15.71
N ASN A 78 10.24 7.61 16.54
CA ASN A 78 10.50 6.32 17.16
C ASN A 78 9.66 5.28 16.45
N HIS A 79 10.13 4.04 16.47
CA HIS A 79 9.38 2.92 15.94
C HIS A 79 7.93 2.91 16.45
N ARG A 80 6.98 2.73 15.51
CA ARG A 80 5.52 2.71 15.71
C ARG A 80 4.96 4.06 16.11
N ASP A 81 5.43 5.10 15.44
CA ASP A 81 4.83 6.42 15.56
C ASP A 81 3.41 6.40 14.97
N TRP A 82 2.49 7.11 15.63
CA TRP A 82 1.11 7.22 15.18
C TRP A 82 1.00 7.69 13.72
N LEU A 83 1.94 8.51 13.26
CA LEU A 83 1.92 9.04 11.91
C LEU A 83 2.35 8.01 10.86
N THR A 84 3.43 7.25 11.10
CA THR A 84 3.91 6.22 10.16
C THR A 84 2.95 5.03 10.09
N HIS A 85 2.30 4.71 11.20
CA HIS A 85 1.29 3.65 11.29
C HIS A 85 -0.14 4.21 11.11
N SER A 86 -0.28 5.28 10.34
CA SER A 86 -1.57 5.83 9.91
C SER A 86 -1.74 5.73 8.40
N ALA A 87 -2.96 5.97 7.93
CA ALA A 87 -3.27 6.09 6.52
C ALA A 87 -2.67 7.38 5.91
N ILE A 88 -2.22 8.34 6.72
CA ILE A 88 -1.90 9.70 6.25
C ILE A 88 -0.74 9.67 5.25
N ILE A 89 0.43 9.20 5.67
CA ILE A 89 1.63 9.20 4.82
C ILE A 89 1.40 8.42 3.50
N PRO A 90 0.96 7.15 3.52
CA PRO A 90 0.73 6.40 2.28
C PRO A 90 -0.39 7.00 1.39
N SER A 91 -1.33 7.76 1.96
CA SER A 91 -2.40 8.40 1.16
C SER A 91 -1.94 9.66 0.43
N ILE A 92 -0.90 10.37 0.89
CA ILE A 92 -0.43 11.62 0.25
C ILE A 92 -0.17 11.43 -1.26
N PRO A 93 0.72 10.51 -1.70
CA PRO A 93 0.97 10.35 -3.14
C PRO A 93 -0.27 9.90 -3.91
N ALA A 94 -1.09 9.02 -3.33
CA ALA A 94 -2.33 8.55 -3.93
C ALA A 94 -3.35 9.67 -4.15
N VAL A 95 -3.56 10.54 -3.15
CA VAL A 95 -4.49 11.66 -3.23
C VAL A 95 -3.99 12.71 -4.22
N VAL A 96 -2.68 12.97 -4.27
CA VAL A 96 -2.10 13.89 -5.27
C VAL A 96 -2.35 13.39 -6.69
N VAL A 97 -2.09 12.10 -6.97
CA VAL A 97 -2.36 11.51 -8.28
C VAL A 97 -3.85 11.55 -8.59
N LEU A 98 -4.72 11.18 -7.64
CA LEU A 98 -6.16 11.21 -7.81
C LEU A 98 -6.66 12.63 -8.15
N ALA A 99 -6.23 13.63 -7.38
CA ALA A 99 -6.59 15.03 -7.59
C ALA A 99 -6.09 15.56 -8.94
N ALA A 100 -4.85 15.22 -9.33
CA ALA A 100 -4.29 15.59 -10.62
C ALA A 100 -5.15 15.10 -11.79
N THR A 101 -5.79 13.93 -11.67
CA THR A 101 -6.65 13.39 -12.73
C THR A 101 -7.95 14.16 -12.96
N PHE A 102 -8.29 15.14 -12.12
CA PHE A 102 -9.40 16.06 -12.36
C PHE A 102 -8.99 17.34 -13.09
N SER A 103 -7.68 17.57 -13.27
CA SER A 103 -7.17 18.72 -14.02
C SER A 103 -7.15 18.46 -15.52
N SER A 104 -7.59 19.44 -16.31
CA SER A 104 -7.58 19.39 -17.78
C SER A 104 -6.16 19.24 -18.34
N THR A 105 -5.16 19.89 -17.75
CA THR A 105 -3.76 19.82 -18.17
C THR A 105 -3.22 18.40 -18.04
N PHE A 106 -3.51 17.72 -16.93
CA PHE A 106 -3.05 16.36 -16.70
C PHE A 106 -3.76 15.35 -17.60
N MET A 107 -5.02 15.63 -17.93
CA MET A 107 -5.82 14.81 -18.85
C MET A 107 -5.40 14.93 -20.32
N GLN A 108 -4.58 15.91 -20.69
CA GLN A 108 -3.93 15.94 -22.02
C GLN A 108 -3.05 14.70 -22.23
N GLU A 109 -2.47 14.15 -21.15
CA GLU A 109 -1.72 12.90 -21.15
C GLU A 109 -2.52 11.74 -20.54
N ALA A 110 -3.72 11.50 -21.09
CA ALA A 110 -4.64 10.43 -20.71
C ALA A 110 -3.99 9.08 -20.33
N ARG A 111 -3.04 8.60 -21.14
CA ARG A 111 -2.36 7.31 -20.91
C ARG A 111 -1.44 7.34 -19.69
N LEU A 112 -0.75 8.46 -19.46
CA LEU A 112 0.08 8.66 -18.28
C LEU A 112 -0.80 8.69 -17.02
N ALA A 113 -1.92 9.42 -17.08
CA ALA A 113 -2.88 9.52 -15.98
C ALA A 113 -3.45 8.15 -15.56
N LEU A 114 -3.88 7.34 -16.55
CA LEU A 114 -4.35 5.97 -16.30
C LEU A 114 -3.26 5.09 -15.68
N SER A 115 -2.03 5.16 -16.20
CA SER A 115 -0.91 4.34 -15.72
C SER A 115 -0.53 4.71 -14.29
N LEU A 116 -0.50 6.00 -13.96
CA LEU A 116 -0.22 6.49 -12.61
C LEU A 116 -1.29 6.10 -11.60
N LEU A 117 -2.57 6.25 -11.95
CA LEU A 117 -3.68 5.79 -11.10
C LEU A 117 -3.53 4.31 -10.74
N LEU A 118 -3.25 3.49 -11.76
CA LEU A 118 -3.14 2.05 -11.60
C LEU A 118 -1.89 1.64 -10.81
N ALA A 119 -0.76 2.31 -11.02
CA ALA A 119 0.49 2.07 -10.29
C ALA A 119 0.41 2.45 -8.80
N MET A 120 -0.44 3.41 -8.42
CA MET A 120 -0.65 3.79 -7.02
C MET A 120 -1.51 2.79 -6.23
N VAL A 121 -2.31 1.96 -6.89
CA VAL A 121 -3.13 0.94 -6.22
C VAL A 121 -2.28 -0.04 -5.38
N PRO A 122 -1.23 -0.70 -5.93
CA PRO A 122 -0.42 -1.62 -5.14
C PRO A 122 0.35 -0.94 -4.00
N LEU A 123 0.78 0.33 -4.14
CA LEU A 123 1.37 1.10 -3.04
C LEU A 123 0.43 1.14 -1.83
N VAL A 124 -0.81 1.58 -2.07
CA VAL A 124 -1.79 1.80 -1.01
C VAL A 124 -2.27 0.48 -0.42
N LEU A 125 -2.48 -0.55 -1.25
CA LEU A 125 -2.87 -1.88 -0.79
C LEU A 125 -1.76 -2.57 0.01
N ALA A 126 -0.49 -2.40 -0.36
CA ALA A 126 0.63 -2.92 0.41
C ALA A 126 0.77 -2.21 1.76
N ALA A 127 0.57 -0.89 1.81
CA ALA A 127 0.52 -0.13 3.06
C ALA A 127 -0.67 -0.55 3.94
N ALA A 128 -1.85 -0.75 3.36
CA ALA A 128 -3.00 -1.29 4.10
C ALA A 128 -2.70 -2.68 4.68
N SER A 129 -2.09 -3.53 3.87
CA SER A 129 -1.71 -4.89 4.26
C SER A 129 -0.70 -4.88 5.40
N HIS A 130 0.28 -3.96 5.39
CA HIS A 130 1.22 -3.79 6.48
C HIS A 130 0.48 -3.59 7.82
N LEU A 131 -0.43 -2.61 7.87
CA LEU A 131 -1.19 -2.29 9.08
C LEU A 131 -2.06 -3.47 9.56
N LEU A 132 -2.66 -4.21 8.62
CA LEU A 132 -3.53 -5.35 8.94
C LEU A 132 -2.75 -6.57 9.41
N ILE A 133 -1.59 -6.85 8.81
CA ILE A 133 -0.68 -7.92 9.24
C ILE A 133 -0.20 -7.65 10.67
N ASP A 134 -0.06 -6.39 11.04
CA ASP A 134 0.36 -5.99 12.36
C ASP A 134 -0.62 -6.30 13.50
N LEU A 135 -1.88 -6.56 13.15
CA LEU A 135 -2.88 -7.10 14.07
C LEU A 135 -2.49 -8.48 14.61
N PHE A 136 -1.68 -9.23 13.86
CA PHE A 136 -1.23 -10.56 14.24
C PHE A 136 0.14 -10.48 14.93
N PRO A 137 0.29 -11.07 16.14
CA PRO A 137 1.60 -11.20 16.76
C PRO A 137 2.48 -12.17 15.96
N SER A 138 3.72 -11.79 15.66
CA SER A 138 4.71 -12.67 15.02
C SER A 138 5.16 -13.85 15.90
N VAL A 139 5.00 -13.72 17.21
CA VAL A 139 5.32 -14.75 18.19
C VAL A 139 4.16 -14.85 19.18
N PRO A 140 3.51 -16.02 19.31
CA PRO A 140 2.46 -16.24 20.31
C PRO A 140 3.11 -16.46 21.68
N ILE A 141 3.65 -15.38 22.26
CA ILE A 141 4.45 -15.41 23.50
C ILE A 141 3.64 -15.99 24.67
N GLU A 142 2.39 -15.56 24.82
CA GLU A 142 1.49 -16.08 25.87
C GLU A 142 1.18 -17.56 25.70
N GLU A 143 1.03 -18.02 24.46
CA GLU A 143 0.70 -19.41 24.17
C GLU A 143 1.91 -20.32 24.36
N LEU A 144 3.10 -19.87 23.96
CA LEU A 144 4.36 -20.60 24.15
C LEU A 144 4.78 -20.61 25.63
N SER A 145 4.53 -19.53 26.37
CA SER A 145 4.74 -19.45 27.82
C SER A 145 3.79 -20.38 28.59
N LYS A 146 2.49 -20.35 28.26
CA LYS A 146 1.48 -21.26 28.86
C LYS A 146 1.74 -22.73 28.55
N LYS A 147 2.32 -23.04 27.39
CA LYS A 147 2.68 -24.41 26.98
C LYS A 147 4.06 -24.86 27.49
N GLY A 148 4.75 -24.05 28.30
CA GLY A 148 6.07 -24.39 28.85
C GLY A 148 7.18 -24.54 27.81
N LYS A 149 6.99 -24.04 26.59
CA LYS A 149 7.93 -24.18 25.47
C LYS A 149 9.01 -23.09 25.50
N TYR A 150 9.72 -22.99 26.62
CA TYR A 150 10.69 -21.93 26.87
C TYR A 150 11.90 -21.95 25.92
N VAL A 151 12.28 -23.13 25.41
CA VAL A 151 13.36 -23.26 24.42
C VAL A 151 12.94 -22.73 23.05
N GLU A 152 11.72 -23.06 22.58
CA GLU A 152 11.19 -22.54 21.32
C GLU A 152 10.96 -21.03 21.40
N LEU A 153 10.51 -20.55 22.57
CA LEU A 153 10.46 -19.14 22.88
C LEU A 153 11.86 -18.52 22.77
N ALA A 154 12.86 -19.05 23.49
CA ALA A 154 14.23 -18.54 23.49
C ALA A 154 14.88 -18.53 22.11
N VAL A 155 14.62 -19.54 21.26
CA VAL A 155 15.12 -19.59 19.86
C VAL A 155 14.47 -18.51 19.00
N ARG A 156 13.15 -18.30 19.10
CA ARG A 156 12.46 -17.21 18.38
C ARG A 156 12.83 -15.83 18.91
N MET A 157 13.18 -15.74 20.20
CA MET A 157 13.73 -14.54 20.84
C MET A 157 15.16 -14.27 20.36
N ALA A 158 16.00 -15.30 20.23
CA ALA A 158 17.35 -15.20 19.69
C ALA A 158 17.37 -14.83 18.20
N ASP A 159 16.46 -15.38 17.37
CA ASP A 159 16.30 -14.98 15.96
C ASP A 159 15.86 -13.52 15.81
N SER A 160 15.22 -12.96 16.84
CA SER A 160 14.90 -11.53 16.92
C SER A 160 16.11 -10.69 17.35
N ALA A 161 16.95 -11.19 18.26
CA ALA A 161 18.16 -10.51 18.73
C ALA A 161 19.31 -10.51 17.70
N ILE A 162 19.49 -11.61 16.95
CA ILE A 162 20.48 -11.74 15.86
C ILE A 162 20.23 -10.70 14.75
N ARG A 163 19.01 -10.16 14.65
CA ARG A 163 18.64 -9.08 13.71
C ARG A 163 19.01 -7.67 14.21
N GLY A 164 19.89 -7.56 15.20
CA GLY A 164 20.54 -6.29 15.59
C GLY A 164 19.85 -5.50 16.70
N MET A 165 18.98 -6.13 17.51
CA MET A 165 18.34 -5.45 18.65
C MET A 165 19.12 -5.65 19.95
N ILE A 166 19.25 -4.58 20.72
CA ILE A 166 19.90 -4.59 22.04
C ILE A 166 18.94 -5.23 23.06
N LEU A 167 19.46 -6.04 23.99
CA LEU A 167 18.67 -6.77 25.01
C LEU A 167 17.71 -5.87 25.83
N THR A 168 18.05 -4.59 26.00
CA THR A 168 17.25 -3.59 26.71
C THR A 168 16.07 -3.07 25.86
N GLU A 169 16.23 -3.01 24.54
CA GLU A 169 15.13 -2.75 23.60
C GLU A 169 14.17 -3.93 23.57
N PHE A 170 14.67 -5.15 23.69
CA PHE A 170 13.87 -6.38 23.71
C PHE A 170 12.87 -6.43 24.88
N GLY A 171 13.29 -6.05 26.09
CA GLY A 171 12.42 -5.94 27.26
C GLY A 171 11.33 -4.86 27.13
N LYS A 172 11.65 -3.72 26.52
CA LYS A 172 10.67 -2.68 26.14
C LYS A 172 9.78 -3.12 24.98
N ARG A 173 10.29 -3.96 24.08
CA ARG A 173 9.53 -4.55 22.97
C ARG A 173 8.46 -5.50 23.47
N MET A 174 8.81 -6.29 24.48
CA MET A 174 7.94 -7.22 25.21
C MET A 174 6.92 -6.51 26.12
N SER A 175 7.26 -5.36 26.72
CA SER A 175 6.40 -4.65 27.68
C SER A 175 5.58 -3.49 27.11
N GLY A 176 5.94 -2.93 25.94
CA GLY A 176 5.29 -1.70 25.44
C GLY A 176 5.42 -1.36 23.96
N SER A 177 6.13 -2.12 23.11
CA SER A 177 6.26 -1.74 21.69
C SER A 177 5.09 -2.11 20.80
N TYR A 178 4.16 -2.96 21.23
CA TYR A 178 3.04 -3.36 20.37
C TYR A 178 1.99 -2.24 20.21
N LEU A 179 2.24 -1.09 20.85
CA LEU A 179 1.32 0.03 20.99
C LEU A 179 1.76 1.19 20.11
N ILE A 180 0.78 1.87 19.54
CA ILE A 180 1.04 3.11 18.79
C ILE A 180 1.50 4.19 19.76
N HIS A 181 2.60 4.86 19.42
CA HIS A 181 3.20 5.92 20.21
C HIS A 181 2.88 7.30 19.62
N PHE A 182 2.49 8.26 20.46
CA PHE A 182 2.33 9.66 20.06
C PHE A 182 3.58 10.46 20.36
N TRP A 183 3.83 11.50 19.56
CA TRP A 183 4.99 12.40 19.72
C TRP A 183 5.03 13.19 21.05
N TRP A 184 3.90 13.38 21.75
CA TRP A 184 3.88 14.08 23.03
C TRP A 184 3.97 13.14 24.25
N ASN A 185 4.46 13.71 25.36
CA ASN A 185 4.60 13.01 26.65
C ASN A 185 3.48 13.38 27.63
N ILE A 186 3.11 12.43 28.49
CA ILE A 186 2.20 12.61 29.63
C ILE A 186 3.02 12.57 30.92
N LYS A 187 2.71 13.43 31.89
CA LYS A 187 3.28 13.35 33.23
C LYS A 187 2.65 12.19 34.01
N LYS A 188 3.48 11.32 34.58
CA LYS A 188 3.13 10.33 35.61
C LYS A 188 3.92 10.62 36.89
N GLU A 189 3.52 10.00 38.00
CA GLU A 189 4.19 10.14 39.32
C GLU A 189 5.70 9.85 39.27
N LYS A 190 6.16 8.97 38.37
CA LYS A 190 7.57 8.62 38.18
C LYS A 190 8.23 9.28 36.96
N GLY A 191 7.72 10.42 36.50
CA GLY A 191 8.34 11.22 35.42
C GLY A 191 7.46 11.40 34.18
N LYS A 192 8.07 11.78 33.06
CA LYS A 192 7.36 11.94 31.77
C LYS A 192 7.41 10.63 31.00
N GLU A 193 6.26 10.04 30.70
CA GLU A 193 6.15 8.88 29.81
C GLU A 193 5.46 9.27 28.51
N ARG A 194 5.86 8.65 27.40
CA ARG A 194 5.25 8.91 26.10
C ARG A 194 3.82 8.38 26.07
N ARG A 195 2.89 9.12 25.47
CA ARG A 195 1.50 8.62 25.34
C ARG A 195 1.47 7.45 24.38
N THR A 196 0.95 6.33 24.83
CA THR A 196 0.70 5.14 24.01
C THR A 196 -0.77 4.81 23.98
N LEU A 197 -1.24 4.25 22.86
CA LEU A 197 -2.56 3.62 22.83
C LEU A 197 -2.53 2.35 23.71
N SER A 198 -3.70 1.92 24.20
CA SER A 198 -3.82 0.58 24.79
C SER A 198 -3.93 -0.48 23.68
N GLU A 199 -3.87 -1.77 24.01
CA GLU A 199 -3.96 -2.84 23.01
C GLU A 199 -5.17 -2.75 22.11
N LYS A 200 -6.34 -2.67 22.75
CA LYS A 200 -7.62 -2.59 22.05
C LYS A 200 -7.62 -1.37 21.12
N LYS A 201 -7.15 -0.22 21.61
CA LYS A 201 -7.08 1.01 20.82
C LYS A 201 -6.06 0.93 19.68
N THR A 202 -4.95 0.23 19.86
CA THR A 202 -3.95 -0.01 18.80
C THR A 202 -4.52 -0.90 17.71
N LYS A 203 -5.17 -2.01 18.07
CA LYS A 203 -5.86 -2.87 17.09
C LYS A 203 -6.92 -2.08 16.32
N THR A 204 -7.75 -1.31 17.03
CA THR A 204 -8.74 -0.43 16.38
C THR A 204 -8.08 0.60 15.47
N TRP A 205 -6.98 1.23 15.90
CA TRP A 205 -6.23 2.20 15.09
C TRP A 205 -5.72 1.59 13.78
N LEU A 206 -5.08 0.43 13.86
CA LEU A 206 -4.54 -0.28 12.70
C LEU A 206 -5.66 -0.70 11.73
N VAL A 207 -6.77 -1.24 12.25
CA VAL A 207 -7.94 -1.60 11.43
C VAL A 207 -8.52 -0.38 10.72
N ILE A 208 -8.79 0.71 11.44
CA ILE A 208 -9.39 1.92 10.85
C ILE A 208 -8.48 2.47 9.75
N ASN A 209 -7.18 2.61 10.01
CA ASN A 209 -6.25 3.13 9.03
C ASN A 209 -6.07 2.17 7.83
N GLY A 210 -6.04 0.86 8.06
CA GLY A 210 -6.03 -0.15 6.99
C GLY A 210 -7.28 -0.06 6.11
N VAL A 211 -8.46 0.08 6.70
CA VAL A 211 -9.73 0.24 5.96
C VAL A 211 -9.77 1.55 5.18
N VAL A 212 -9.28 2.65 5.75
CA VAL A 212 -9.16 3.93 5.04
C VAL A 212 -8.27 3.79 3.81
N LEU A 213 -7.12 3.12 3.92
CA LEU A 213 -6.24 2.87 2.78
C LEU A 213 -6.90 1.98 1.72
N ILE A 214 -7.63 0.95 2.11
CA ILE A 214 -8.44 0.17 1.16
C ILE A 214 -9.43 1.07 0.43
N GLY A 215 -10.11 1.99 1.14
CA GLY A 215 -10.99 2.99 0.53
C GLY A 215 -10.29 3.90 -0.48
N VAL A 216 -9.07 4.35 -0.18
CA VAL A 216 -8.25 5.15 -1.10
C VAL A 216 -7.87 4.34 -2.35
N ALA A 217 -7.47 3.09 -2.19
CA ALA A 217 -7.16 2.21 -3.32
C ALA A 217 -8.39 1.97 -4.22
N LEU A 218 -9.58 1.79 -3.61
CA LEU A 218 -10.84 1.68 -4.35
C LEU A 218 -11.20 2.98 -5.09
N ALA A 219 -10.95 4.15 -4.50
CA ALA A 219 -11.19 5.44 -5.15
C ALA A 219 -10.27 5.63 -6.38
N LEU A 220 -8.99 5.24 -6.27
CA LEU A 220 -8.06 5.23 -7.41
C LEU A 220 -8.56 4.31 -8.53
N LEU A 221 -8.96 3.07 -8.18
CA LEU A 221 -9.46 2.10 -9.14
C LEU A 221 -10.77 2.56 -9.80
N ALA A 222 -11.70 3.11 -9.02
CA ALA A 222 -12.94 3.66 -9.54
C ALA A 222 -12.67 4.80 -10.53
N ARG A 223 -11.75 5.72 -10.19
CA ARG A 223 -11.36 6.80 -11.10
C ARG A 223 -10.73 6.27 -12.38
N TYR A 224 -9.84 5.28 -12.26
CA TYR A 224 -9.23 4.60 -13.41
C TYR A 224 -10.31 4.02 -14.33
N LEU A 225 -11.29 3.28 -13.79
CA LEU A 225 -12.38 2.68 -14.57
C LEU A 225 -13.27 3.73 -15.24
N MET A 226 -13.59 4.83 -14.55
CA MET A 226 -14.35 5.93 -15.15
C MET A 226 -13.63 6.54 -16.36
N LEU A 227 -12.31 6.72 -16.26
CA LEU A 227 -11.49 7.25 -17.36
C LEU A 227 -11.35 6.22 -18.49
N GLU A 228 -11.07 4.96 -18.17
CA GLU A 228 -10.96 3.90 -19.17
C GLU A 228 -12.25 3.70 -19.97
N LEU A 229 -13.43 3.86 -19.35
CA LEU A 229 -14.73 3.77 -20.02
C LEU A 229 -15.07 4.99 -20.88
N SER A 230 -14.56 6.19 -20.53
CA SER A 230 -14.89 7.43 -21.25
C SER A 230 -14.01 7.69 -22.48
N PHE A 231 -12.79 7.13 -22.55
CA PHE A 231 -11.92 7.30 -23.72
C PHE A 231 -12.46 6.64 -25.00
N PRO A 232 -12.94 5.38 -25.00
CA PRO A 232 -13.49 4.75 -26.19
C PRO A 232 -14.73 5.47 -26.71
N ILE A 233 -15.59 5.97 -25.80
CA ILE A 233 -16.79 6.74 -26.16
C ILE A 233 -16.38 8.04 -26.86
N THR A 234 -15.42 8.78 -26.28
CA THR A 234 -14.93 10.03 -26.87
C THR A 234 -14.28 9.79 -28.24
N GLN A 235 -13.44 8.75 -28.38
CA GLN A 235 -12.84 8.39 -29.66
C GLN A 235 -13.90 8.01 -30.70
N LEU A 236 -14.90 7.20 -30.32
CA LEU A 236 -15.99 6.81 -31.21
C LEU A 236 -16.78 8.03 -31.69
N VAL A 237 -17.12 8.95 -30.79
CA VAL A 237 -17.82 10.20 -31.12
C VAL A 237 -16.99 11.07 -32.06
N SER A 238 -15.68 11.23 -31.82
CA SER A 238 -14.80 11.99 -32.71
C SER A 238 -14.69 11.37 -34.10
N ILE A 239 -14.61 10.03 -34.19
CA ILE A 239 -14.58 9.33 -35.48
C ILE A 239 -15.90 9.53 -36.23
N VAL A 240 -17.05 9.33 -35.56
CA VAL A 240 -18.38 9.53 -36.16
C VAL A 240 -18.58 10.97 -36.61
N LEU A 241 -18.18 11.96 -35.81
CA LEU A 241 -18.26 13.36 -36.21
C LEU A 241 -17.36 13.66 -37.42
N GLY A 242 -16.13 13.14 -37.43
CA GLY A 242 -15.23 13.25 -38.58
C GLY A 242 -15.84 12.71 -39.87
N PHE A 243 -16.55 11.58 -39.80
CA PHE A 243 -17.30 10.99 -40.92
C PHE A 243 -18.50 11.83 -41.39
N ILE A 244 -19.15 12.56 -40.48
CA ILE A 244 -20.32 13.40 -40.84
C ILE A 244 -19.87 14.73 -41.46
N THR A 245 -18.72 15.25 -41.04
CA THR A 245 -18.24 16.59 -41.43
C THR A 245 -17.25 16.60 -42.59
N GLY A 246 -16.71 15.44 -43.00
CA GLY A 246 -15.79 15.27 -44.13
C GLY A 246 -16.50 14.71 -45.35
#